data_AF-A0A288GUM3-F1
#
_entry.id   AF-A0A288GUM3-F1
#
_cell.length_a   1.000
_cell.length_b   1.000
_cell.length_c   1.000
_cell.angle_alpha   90.00
_cell.angle_beta   90.00
_cell.angle_gamma   90.00
#
_symmetry.space_group_name_H-M   'P 1'
#
loop_
_entity.id
_entity.type
_entity.pdbx_description
1 polymer ?
#
loop_
_entity_poly.entity_id
_entity_poly.type
_entity_poly.pdbx_seq_one_letter_code
_entity_poly.pdbx_strand_id
1 'polypeptide(L)'
;MSSLKLNKISTIPPKGLNKEKIVKQTQEMIKKIQAYQYKMYAEGKRSLLIILQGIDAAGKDGVVRHIFSGMNPLGTKASSFRVPTKEEASHDFLWRIHKETPAKGEVQIFNRSHYEDILVPTVEKLFDPEILKKRYNQINEFEALLQETGTTIVKFYLHISKDKQKEKLNERLTDPTKYWKHNIGDWDTRDDYDEYMDVYETIFAKCDKPEWHIIPADKNRYKVYQVSKVLLKVFEDMNLKWPQLSPDQETAYLKAKAELAQRTSDEERERYRMKWEAKQAKKVAKKEAKLAEKQAEKIEKERKKLEKKSKKEQKNIPYKIQK
;
A
#
# COMPACT_ATOMS: atom_id res chain seq x y z
N MET A 1 31.16 27.72 -4.22
CA MET A 1 30.26 26.76 -4.91
C MET A 1 29.08 27.56 -5.46
N SER A 2 28.66 27.34 -6.70
CA SER A 2 27.50 28.04 -7.27
C SER A 2 26.26 27.75 -6.42
N SER A 3 25.68 28.77 -5.78
CA SER A 3 24.42 28.63 -5.04
C SER A 3 23.32 28.20 -6.01
N LEU A 4 22.59 27.14 -5.67
CA LEU A 4 21.44 26.67 -6.43
C LEU A 4 20.41 27.81 -6.60
N LYS A 5 19.88 28.00 -7.81
CA LYS A 5 18.86 29.01 -8.12
C LYS A 5 17.60 28.38 -8.68
N LEU A 6 16.50 28.45 -7.93
CA LEU A 6 15.22 27.83 -8.26
C LEU A 6 14.60 28.38 -9.54
N ASN A 7 14.79 29.67 -9.81
CA ASN A 7 14.33 30.31 -11.05
C ASN A 7 15.01 29.77 -12.32
N LYS A 8 16.15 29.08 -12.19
CA LYS A 8 16.86 28.40 -13.30
C LYS A 8 16.46 26.93 -13.43
N ILE A 9 15.70 26.38 -12.48
CA ILE A 9 15.25 25.00 -12.50
C ILE A 9 13.83 24.94 -13.06
N SER A 10 13.62 24.11 -14.08
CA SER A 10 12.31 23.96 -14.70
C SER A 10 11.30 23.33 -13.73
N THR A 11 10.10 23.90 -13.68
CA THR A 11 8.95 23.38 -12.92
C THR A 11 8.12 22.38 -13.73
N ILE A 12 8.39 22.27 -15.03
CA ILE A 12 7.67 21.42 -15.99
C ILE A 12 8.52 20.22 -16.44
N PRO A 13 7.89 19.12 -16.88
CA PRO A 13 8.60 18.00 -17.50
C PRO A 13 9.35 18.41 -18.78
N PRO A 14 10.45 17.72 -19.12
CA PRO A 14 11.08 17.79 -20.44
C PRO A 14 10.08 17.56 -21.58
N LYS A 15 10.30 18.23 -22.71
CA LYS A 15 9.49 18.05 -23.93
C LYS A 15 9.63 16.62 -24.47
N GLY A 16 8.58 16.12 -25.13
CA GLY A 16 8.59 14.80 -25.81
C GLY A 16 8.32 13.59 -24.91
N LEU A 17 8.01 13.78 -23.62
CA LEU A 17 7.68 12.67 -22.73
C LEU A 17 6.33 12.01 -23.07
N ASN A 18 6.35 10.69 -23.27
CA ASN A 18 5.14 9.90 -23.46
C ASN A 18 4.37 9.74 -22.14
N LYS A 19 3.15 10.30 -22.09
CA LYS A 19 2.31 10.34 -20.90
C LYS A 19 1.87 8.94 -20.44
N GLU A 20 1.54 8.04 -21.37
CA GLU A 20 1.10 6.68 -21.05
C GLU A 20 2.24 5.86 -20.48
N LYS A 21 3.44 5.99 -21.07
CA LYS A 21 4.66 5.36 -20.56
C LYS A 21 4.97 5.82 -19.14
N ILE A 22 4.87 7.12 -18.84
CA ILE A 22 5.07 7.66 -17.49
C ILE A 22 4.10 7.01 -16.50
N VAL A 23 2.81 6.96 -16.83
CA VAL A 23 1.80 6.37 -15.93
C VAL A 23 2.10 4.89 -15.68
N LYS A 24 2.38 4.12 -16.73
CA LYS A 24 2.71 2.70 -16.61
C LYS A 24 3.96 2.47 -15.75
N GLN A 25 5.04 3.20 -16.03
CA GLN A 25 6.28 3.10 -15.26
C GLN A 25 6.07 3.51 -13.80
N THR A 26 5.27 4.55 -13.53
CA THR A 26 4.93 4.97 -12.17
C THR A 26 4.24 3.85 -11.40
N GLN A 27 3.26 3.18 -12.02
CA GLN A 27 2.56 2.04 -11.39
C GLN A 27 3.50 0.86 -11.11
N GLU A 28 4.42 0.56 -12.03
CA GLU A 28 5.42 -0.50 -11.84
C GLU A 28 6.38 -0.16 -10.68
N MET A 29 6.85 1.09 -10.59
CA MET A 29 7.70 1.56 -9.48
C MET A 29 6.95 1.49 -8.15
N ILE A 30 5.69 1.94 -8.10
CA ILE A 30 4.87 1.87 -6.90
C ILE A 30 4.74 0.41 -6.42
N LYS A 31 4.47 -0.56 -7.31
CA LYS A 31 4.42 -1.98 -6.93
C LYS A 31 5.73 -2.48 -6.32
N LYS A 32 6.88 -2.10 -6.89
CA LYS A 32 8.19 -2.46 -6.33
C LYS A 32 8.44 -1.81 -4.97
N ILE A 33 8.11 -0.53 -4.83
CA ILE A 33 8.19 0.21 -3.57
C ILE A 33 7.37 -0.49 -2.48
N GLN A 34 6.15 -0.95 -2.79
CA GLN A 34 5.31 -1.69 -1.84
C GLN A 34 5.96 -2.99 -1.38
N ALA A 35 6.54 -3.76 -2.31
CA ALA A 35 7.27 -4.98 -1.97
C ALA A 35 8.50 -4.69 -1.08
N TYR A 36 9.23 -3.61 -1.36
CA TYR A 36 10.35 -3.19 -0.52
C TYR A 36 9.91 -2.69 0.86
N GLN A 37 8.83 -1.90 0.94
CA GLN A 37 8.28 -1.44 2.21
C GLN A 37 7.86 -2.64 3.07
N TYR A 38 7.21 -3.65 2.49
CA TYR A 38 6.86 -4.87 3.21
C TYR A 38 8.09 -5.65 3.69
N LYS A 39 9.14 -5.71 2.86
CA LYS A 39 10.41 -6.32 3.24
C LYS A 39 11.11 -5.57 4.37
N MET A 40 11.08 -4.23 4.35
CA MET A 40 11.64 -3.39 5.42
C MET A 40 10.90 -3.62 6.73
N TYR A 41 9.56 -3.67 6.67
CA TYR A 41 8.72 -3.98 7.81
C TYR A 41 9.04 -5.35 8.41
N ALA A 42 9.19 -6.38 7.58
CA ALA A 42 9.57 -7.71 8.03
C ALA A 42 11.01 -7.78 8.58
N GLU A 43 11.94 -7.00 8.01
CA GLU A 43 13.32 -6.93 8.50
C GLU A 43 13.39 -6.29 9.89
N GLY A 44 12.60 -5.23 10.14
CA GLY A 44 12.47 -4.59 11.46
C GLY A 44 13.74 -3.95 12.00
N LYS A 45 14.74 -3.64 11.14
CA LYS A 45 16.06 -3.12 11.56
C LYS A 45 16.31 -1.67 11.20
N ARG A 46 15.65 -1.16 10.16
CA ARG A 46 15.88 0.15 9.55
C ARG A 46 14.56 0.87 9.34
N SER A 47 14.60 2.18 9.24
CA SER A 47 13.44 3.02 9.01
C SER A 47 13.66 3.98 7.84
N LEU A 48 12.58 4.52 7.29
CA LEU A 48 12.62 5.51 6.22
C LEU A 48 11.78 6.73 6.61
N LEU A 49 12.39 7.90 6.61
CA LEU A 49 11.70 9.18 6.79
C LEU A 49 11.68 9.94 5.46
N ILE A 50 10.48 10.24 4.97
CA ILE A 50 10.25 10.98 3.72
C ILE A 50 9.75 12.37 4.10
N ILE A 51 10.52 13.41 3.76
CA ILE A 51 10.17 14.80 4.02
C ILE A 51 9.66 15.43 2.73
N LEU A 52 8.42 15.92 2.75
CA LEU A 52 7.80 16.64 1.64
C LEU A 52 7.67 18.12 1.98
N GLN A 53 8.42 18.94 1.27
CA GLN A 53 8.38 20.39 1.32
C GLN A 53 7.97 20.99 -0.02
N GLY A 54 7.54 22.25 0.01
CA GLY A 54 7.07 22.98 -1.16
C GLY A 54 6.01 23.99 -0.75
N ILE A 55 5.92 25.09 -1.50
CA ILE A 55 4.94 26.15 -1.25
C ILE A 55 3.51 25.58 -1.27
N ASP A 56 2.56 26.32 -0.68
CA ASP A 56 1.18 25.91 -0.71
C ASP A 56 0.67 25.70 -2.14
N ALA A 57 -0.18 24.68 -2.27
CA ALA A 57 -0.64 24.14 -3.55
C ALA A 57 0.39 23.43 -4.44
N ALA A 58 1.65 23.23 -4.00
CA ALA A 58 2.63 22.36 -4.69
C ALA A 58 2.18 20.88 -4.80
N GLY A 59 1.17 20.51 -4.02
CA GLY A 59 0.48 19.22 -4.11
C GLY A 59 1.22 18.09 -3.41
N LYS A 60 1.72 18.37 -2.19
CA LYS A 60 2.25 17.41 -1.22
C LYS A 60 1.24 16.29 -0.94
N ASP A 61 -0.02 16.63 -0.65
CA ASP A 61 -1.11 15.66 -0.44
C ASP A 61 -1.29 14.67 -1.59
N GLY A 62 -1.09 15.13 -2.83
CA GLY A 62 -1.22 14.28 -4.01
C GLY A 62 -0.11 13.24 -4.07
N VAL A 63 1.12 13.64 -3.74
CA VAL A 63 2.28 12.74 -3.65
C VAL A 63 2.05 11.69 -2.57
N VAL A 64 1.64 12.12 -1.37
CA VAL A 64 1.24 11.24 -0.26
C VAL A 64 0.18 10.24 -0.77
N ARG A 65 -0.95 10.71 -1.29
CA ARG A 65 -2.03 9.81 -1.73
C ARG A 65 -1.57 8.74 -2.72
N HIS A 66 -0.76 9.11 -3.72
CA HIS A 66 -0.36 8.18 -4.78
C HIS A 66 0.72 7.19 -4.34
N ILE A 67 1.65 7.60 -3.48
CA ILE A 67 2.72 6.71 -3.01
C ILE A 67 2.19 5.75 -1.95
N PHE A 68 1.30 6.23 -1.08
CA PHE A 68 0.71 5.43 -0.01
C PHE A 68 -0.33 4.42 -0.50
N SER A 69 -0.97 4.62 -1.66
CA SER A 69 -2.16 3.85 -2.08
C SER A 69 -1.96 2.34 -2.26
N GLY A 70 -0.79 1.78 -1.97
CA GLY A 70 -0.71 0.36 -1.67
C GLY A 70 0.46 -0.05 -0.77
N MET A 71 1.02 0.86 0.01
CA MET A 71 1.92 0.47 1.10
C MET A 71 1.10 -0.14 2.24
N ASN A 72 1.73 -0.99 3.06
CA ASN A 72 1.08 -1.56 4.23
C ASN A 72 0.82 -0.46 5.28
N PRO A 73 -0.44 -0.17 5.66
CA PRO A 73 -0.75 0.87 6.65
C PRO A 73 -0.18 0.58 8.04
N LEU A 74 0.13 -0.67 8.37
CA LEU A 74 0.77 -1.03 9.64
C LEU A 74 2.25 -0.63 9.70
N GLY A 75 2.90 -0.49 8.55
CA GLY A 75 4.30 -0.13 8.44
C GLY A 75 4.54 1.24 7.80
N THR A 76 3.48 2.05 7.63
CA THR A 76 3.55 3.34 6.94
C THR A 76 2.64 4.35 7.62
N LYS A 77 3.21 5.49 8.03
CA LYS A 77 2.51 6.58 8.72
C LYS A 77 2.74 7.91 8.01
N ALA A 78 1.79 8.84 8.17
CA ALA A 78 1.89 10.20 7.66
C ALA A 78 1.52 11.19 8.76
N SER A 79 2.39 12.18 8.97
CA SER A 79 2.14 13.28 9.90
C SER A 79 2.21 14.59 9.12
N SER A 80 1.24 15.47 9.38
CA SER A 80 1.17 16.77 8.73
C SER A 80 1.26 17.87 9.76
N PHE A 81 2.27 18.72 9.60
CA PHE A 81 2.53 19.78 10.57
C PHE A 81 1.82 21.07 10.14
N ARG A 82 1.13 21.69 11.10
CA ARG A 82 0.48 23.00 10.96
C ARG A 82 1.15 23.99 11.91
N VAL A 83 0.56 25.19 12.04
CA VAL A 83 0.93 26.16 13.06
C VAL A 83 1.00 25.45 14.43
N PRO A 84 2.11 25.60 15.18
CA PRO A 84 2.27 24.94 16.47
C PRO A 84 1.13 25.26 17.44
N THR A 85 0.69 24.26 18.22
CA THR A 85 -0.22 24.50 19.34
C THR A 85 0.50 25.23 20.47
N LYS A 86 -0.24 25.74 21.46
CA LYS A 86 0.35 26.37 22.65
C LYS A 86 1.29 25.43 23.41
N GLU A 87 0.94 24.14 23.48
CA GLU A 87 1.79 23.12 24.11
C GLU A 87 3.07 22.90 23.29
N GLU A 88 2.94 22.68 21.99
CA GLU A 88 4.09 22.50 21.11
C GLU A 88 5.04 23.71 21.14
N ALA A 89 4.49 24.92 21.16
CA ALA A 89 5.25 26.17 21.24
C ALA A 89 5.89 26.42 22.62
N SER A 90 5.47 25.68 23.65
CA SER A 90 6.10 25.72 24.99
C SER A 90 7.33 24.83 25.13
N HIS A 91 7.59 23.99 24.12
CA HIS A 91 8.81 23.18 23.98
C HIS A 91 9.73 23.75 22.89
N ASP A 92 10.90 23.13 22.71
CA ASP A 92 11.69 23.40 21.50
C ASP A 92 10.95 22.91 20.25
N PHE A 93 11.26 23.51 19.09
CA PHE A 93 10.53 23.25 17.86
C PHE A 93 10.69 21.81 17.32
N LEU A 94 11.74 21.09 17.71
CA LEU A 94 11.98 19.72 17.30
C LEU A 94 11.22 18.71 18.15
N TRP A 95 10.77 19.07 19.36
CA TRP A 95 10.04 18.17 20.25
C TRP A 95 8.87 17.46 19.56
N ARG A 96 7.97 18.24 18.92
CA ARG A 96 6.82 17.67 18.20
C ARG A 96 7.22 16.87 16.96
N ILE A 97 8.36 17.20 16.36
CA ILE A 97 8.86 16.58 15.14
C ILE A 97 9.48 15.23 15.46
N HIS A 98 10.32 15.18 16.49
CA HIS A 98 11.02 13.98 16.94
C HIS A 98 10.03 12.91 17.40
N LYS A 99 8.94 13.30 18.08
CA LYS A 99 7.85 12.41 18.47
C LYS A 99 7.27 11.59 17.30
N GLU A 100 7.27 12.16 16.10
CA GLU A 100 6.67 11.57 14.91
C GLU A 100 7.69 10.81 14.03
N THR A 101 8.95 10.69 14.46
CA THR A 101 9.98 9.96 13.69
C THR A 101 9.67 8.45 13.60
N PRO A 102 10.07 7.77 12.50
CA PRO A 102 9.69 6.37 12.29
C PRO A 102 10.40 5.41 13.24
N ALA A 103 9.66 4.41 13.74
CA ALA A 103 10.28 3.26 14.37
C ALA A 103 10.95 2.33 13.33
N LYS A 104 11.81 1.42 13.78
CA LYS A 104 12.42 0.41 12.90
C LYS A 104 11.35 -0.43 12.21
N GLY A 105 11.48 -0.63 10.90
CA GLY A 105 10.50 -1.29 10.04
C GLY A 105 9.44 -0.34 9.48
N GLU A 106 9.38 0.91 9.92
CA GLU A 106 8.36 1.87 9.49
C GLU A 106 8.87 2.86 8.43
N VAL A 107 7.95 3.24 7.54
CA VAL A 107 8.07 4.43 6.70
C VAL A 107 7.25 5.54 7.33
N GLN A 108 7.86 6.69 7.62
CA GLN A 108 7.18 7.90 8.05
C GLN A 108 7.23 8.94 6.94
N ILE A 109 6.10 9.60 6.67
CA ILE A 109 6.06 10.73 5.75
C ILE A 109 5.66 11.99 6.49
N PHE A 110 6.50 13.02 6.37
CA PHE A 110 6.26 14.36 6.85
C PHE A 110 5.71 15.22 5.72
N ASN A 111 4.43 15.60 5.81
CA ASN A 111 3.79 16.57 4.94
C ASN A 111 3.88 17.96 5.58
N ARG A 112 4.85 18.78 5.13
CA ARG A 112 5.56 19.77 5.95
C ARG A 112 6.42 19.11 7.04
N SER A 113 7.30 19.83 7.71
CA SER A 113 8.30 19.26 8.64
C SER A 113 8.94 20.34 9.52
N HIS A 114 10.02 20.00 10.25
CA HIS A 114 10.86 20.95 10.99
C HIS A 114 11.41 22.11 10.16
N TYR A 115 11.38 22.02 8.83
CA TYR A 115 11.77 23.14 7.96
C TYR A 115 10.78 24.32 8.00
N GLU A 116 9.53 24.12 8.45
CA GLU A 116 8.57 25.22 8.62
C GLU A 116 9.07 26.25 9.64
N ASP A 117 9.80 25.79 10.65
CA ASP A 117 10.36 26.60 11.75
C ASP A 117 11.53 27.50 11.35
N ILE A 118 12.01 27.38 10.11
CA ILE A 118 12.97 28.32 9.51
C ILE A 118 12.44 28.93 8.20
N LEU A 119 11.35 28.40 7.65
CA LEU A 119 10.73 28.92 6.43
C LEU A 119 9.87 30.14 6.75
N VAL A 120 8.72 29.93 7.39
CA VAL A 120 7.73 30.98 7.68
C VAL A 120 8.34 32.08 8.58
N PRO A 121 9.06 31.75 9.66
CA PRO A 121 9.66 32.79 10.51
C PRO A 121 10.70 33.67 9.81
N THR A 122 11.33 33.20 8.74
CA THR A 122 12.28 34.01 7.95
C THR A 122 11.54 34.99 7.05
N VAL A 123 10.50 34.53 6.35
CA VAL A 123 9.70 35.39 5.45
C VAL A 123 8.96 36.45 6.27
N GLU A 124 8.29 36.04 7.34
CA GLU A 124 7.51 36.92 8.22
C GLU A 124 8.36 37.69 9.24
N LYS A 125 9.70 37.47 9.25
CA LYS A 125 10.66 38.13 10.15
C LYS A 125 10.30 38.02 11.64
N LEU A 126 9.81 36.84 12.05
CA LEU A 126 9.32 36.60 13.41
C LEU A 126 10.45 36.46 14.44
N PHE A 127 11.65 36.07 13.99
CA PHE A 127 12.79 35.80 14.87
C PHE A 127 14.04 36.57 14.47
N ASP A 128 14.90 36.80 15.45
CA ASP A 128 16.25 37.32 15.23
C ASP A 128 17.04 36.38 14.28
N PRO A 129 17.80 36.91 13.30
CA PRO A 129 18.63 36.11 12.40
C PRO A 129 19.58 35.12 13.11
N GLU A 130 20.08 35.42 14.31
CA GLU A 130 20.93 34.51 15.08
C GLU A 130 20.15 33.31 15.63
N ILE A 131 18.86 33.47 15.95
CA ILE A 131 17.98 32.34 16.32
C ILE A 131 17.81 31.42 15.11
N LEU A 132 17.52 32.00 13.93
CA LEU A 132 17.35 31.22 12.69
C LEU A 132 18.62 30.46 12.33
N LYS A 133 19.79 31.11 12.44
CA LYS A 133 21.09 30.48 12.22
C LYS A 133 21.33 29.26 13.11
N LYS A 134 20.95 29.35 14.40
CA LYS A 134 21.01 28.20 15.32
C LYS A 134 20.06 27.07 14.88
N ARG A 135 18.84 27.39 14.43
CA ARG A 135 17.88 26.39 13.94
C ARG A 135 18.38 25.61 12.73
N TYR A 136 19.08 26.25 11.78
CA TYR A 136 19.72 25.53 10.68
C TYR A 136 20.69 24.45 11.17
N ASN A 137 21.52 24.76 12.17
CA ASN A 137 22.45 23.80 12.76
C ASN A 137 21.72 22.68 13.51
N GLN A 138 20.71 23.02 14.32
CA GLN A 138 19.91 22.05 15.07
C GLN A 138 19.19 21.07 14.14
N ILE A 139 18.70 21.52 12.99
CA ILE A 139 18.09 20.66 11.97
C ILE A 139 19.12 19.67 11.40
N ASN A 140 20.32 20.15 11.06
CA ASN A 140 21.37 19.27 10.54
C ASN A 140 21.81 18.23 11.57
N GLU A 141 21.96 18.62 12.83
CA GLU A 141 22.30 17.72 13.94
C GLU A 141 21.19 16.69 14.20
N PHE A 142 19.92 17.12 14.13
CA PHE A 142 18.77 16.24 14.27
C PHE A 142 18.70 15.21 13.14
N GLU A 143 18.88 15.63 11.89
CA GLU A 143 18.90 14.68 10.75
C GLU A 143 20.08 13.71 10.84
N ALA A 144 21.26 14.19 11.26
CA ALA A 144 22.43 13.33 11.48
C ALA A 144 22.16 12.28 12.58
N LEU A 145 21.59 12.68 13.72
CA LEU A 145 21.20 11.78 14.80
C LEU A 145 20.29 10.64 14.30
N LEU A 146 19.28 10.97 13.48
CA LEU A 146 18.37 9.98 12.93
C LEU A 146 19.08 9.03 11.94
N GLN A 147 19.99 9.55 11.11
CA GLN A 147 20.76 8.72 10.18
C GLN A 147 21.71 7.77 10.90
N GLU A 148 22.40 8.24 11.93
CA GLU A 148 23.31 7.42 12.76
C GLU A 148 22.57 6.29 13.49
N THR A 149 21.28 6.47 13.79
CA THR A 149 20.44 5.47 14.45
C THR A 149 19.67 4.55 13.50
N GLY A 150 19.95 4.63 12.19
CA GLY A 150 19.43 3.70 11.18
C GLY A 150 18.18 4.18 10.42
N THR A 151 17.86 5.48 10.51
CA THR A 151 16.81 6.11 9.70
C THR A 151 17.40 6.64 8.39
N THR A 152 16.95 6.10 7.26
CA THR A 152 17.22 6.72 5.96
C THR A 152 16.31 7.93 5.79
N ILE A 153 16.87 9.11 5.53
CA ILE A 153 16.09 10.33 5.30
C ILE A 153 16.13 10.68 3.81
N VAL A 154 14.97 10.99 3.24
CA VAL A 154 14.85 11.46 1.85
C VAL A 154 14.02 12.74 1.83
N LYS A 155 14.59 13.81 1.29
CA LYS A 155 13.99 15.14 1.29
C LYS A 155 13.57 15.54 -0.11
N PHE A 156 12.31 15.91 -0.28
CA PHE A 156 11.74 16.36 -1.55
C PHE A 156 11.24 17.78 -1.43
N TYR A 157 11.69 18.63 -2.33
CA TYR A 157 11.08 19.93 -2.59
C TYR A 157 10.23 19.85 -3.86
N LEU A 158 8.94 20.12 -3.75
CA LEU A 158 8.01 20.13 -4.87
C LEU A 158 8.00 21.51 -5.52
N HIS A 159 8.76 21.67 -6.60
CA HIS A 159 8.99 22.94 -7.28
C HIS A 159 7.88 23.25 -8.30
N ILE A 160 7.00 24.18 -7.96
CA ILE A 160 5.94 24.68 -8.85
C ILE A 160 6.20 26.13 -9.23
N SER A 161 5.75 26.53 -10.42
CA SER A 161 5.82 27.93 -10.86
C SER A 161 4.81 28.81 -10.13
N LYS A 162 5.10 30.11 -10.03
CA LYS A 162 4.15 31.13 -9.52
C LYS A 162 2.83 31.06 -10.29
N ASP A 163 2.85 30.85 -11.60
CA ASP A 163 1.61 30.70 -12.39
C ASP A 163 0.82 29.43 -12.04
N LYS A 164 1.51 28.31 -11.85
CA LYS A 164 0.86 27.07 -11.44
C LYS A 164 0.22 27.17 -10.06
N GLN A 165 0.89 27.85 -9.14
CA GLN A 165 0.33 28.13 -7.82
C GLN A 165 -1.00 28.89 -7.96
N LYS A 166 -1.04 29.96 -8.77
CA LYS A 166 -2.27 30.74 -9.04
C LYS A 166 -3.40 29.86 -9.56
N GLU A 167 -3.11 29.03 -10.56
CA GLU A 167 -4.08 28.09 -11.14
C GLU A 167 -4.68 27.20 -10.04
N LYS A 168 -3.84 26.68 -9.14
CA LYS A 168 -4.28 25.78 -8.06
C LYS A 168 -5.04 26.49 -6.95
N LEU A 169 -4.67 27.72 -6.59
CA LEU A 169 -5.43 28.52 -5.62
C LEU A 169 -6.81 28.89 -6.19
N ASN A 170 -6.88 29.28 -7.46
CA ASN A 170 -8.14 29.50 -8.15
C ASN A 170 -9.00 28.25 -8.19
N GLU A 171 -8.44 27.07 -8.50
CA GLU A 171 -9.18 25.80 -8.44
C GLU A 171 -9.81 25.57 -7.06
N ARG A 172 -9.12 25.94 -5.95
CA ARG A 172 -9.67 25.77 -4.59
C ARG A 172 -10.82 26.72 -4.28
N LEU A 173 -10.93 27.84 -4.99
CA LEU A 173 -12.04 28.79 -4.87
C LEU A 173 -13.24 28.42 -5.73
N THR A 174 -13.04 27.70 -6.85
CA THR A 174 -14.09 27.43 -7.83
C THR A 174 -14.59 25.99 -7.85
N ASP A 175 -13.87 25.05 -7.25
CA ASP A 175 -14.22 23.62 -7.20
C ASP A 175 -14.79 23.26 -5.82
N PRO A 176 -16.10 22.97 -5.69
CA PRO A 176 -16.74 22.64 -4.42
C PRO A 176 -16.09 21.47 -3.68
N THR A 177 -15.45 20.54 -4.39
CA THR A 177 -14.76 19.39 -3.78
C THR A 177 -13.45 19.77 -3.07
N LYS A 178 -13.01 21.02 -3.23
CA LYS A 178 -11.73 21.55 -2.72
C LYS A 178 -11.89 22.77 -1.81
N TYR A 179 -13.11 23.28 -1.57
CA TYR A 179 -13.33 24.46 -0.72
C TYR A 179 -12.71 24.31 0.68
N TRP A 180 -12.79 23.12 1.27
CA TRP A 180 -12.17 22.83 2.56
C TRP A 180 -10.64 22.99 2.61
N LYS A 181 -9.97 23.05 1.44
CA LYS A 181 -8.52 23.28 1.30
C LYS A 181 -8.14 24.74 1.17
N HIS A 182 -9.11 25.65 1.01
CA HIS A 182 -8.83 27.06 0.89
C HIS A 182 -8.47 27.65 2.25
N ASN A 183 -7.37 28.41 2.29
CA ASN A 183 -7.01 29.27 3.41
C ASN A 183 -6.84 30.69 2.89
N ILE A 184 -7.25 31.69 3.68
CA ILE A 184 -7.15 33.11 3.32
C ILE A 184 -5.67 33.49 3.11
N GLY A 185 -4.79 33.04 4.01
CA GLY A 185 -3.34 33.32 3.93
C GLY A 185 -2.60 32.63 2.77
N ASP A 186 -3.27 31.78 1.98
CA ASP A 186 -2.66 31.20 0.77
C ASP A 186 -2.31 32.29 -0.26
N TRP A 187 -3.06 33.40 -0.27
CA TRP A 187 -2.83 34.53 -1.19
C TRP A 187 -1.67 35.42 -0.73
N ASP A 188 -1.54 35.65 0.59
CA ASP A 188 -0.40 36.37 1.16
C ASP A 188 0.92 35.62 0.85
N THR A 189 0.91 34.30 1.07
CA THR A 189 2.04 33.40 0.72
C THR A 189 2.40 33.46 -0.77
N ARG A 190 1.42 33.73 -1.63
CA ARG A 190 1.63 33.87 -3.07
C ARG A 190 2.28 35.22 -3.41
N ASP A 191 1.88 36.28 -2.74
CA ASP A 191 2.43 37.60 -2.99
C ASP A 191 3.92 37.61 -2.62
N ASP A 192 4.27 36.94 -1.51
CA ASP A 192 5.64 36.71 -1.03
C ASP A 192 6.37 35.53 -1.71
N TYR A 193 5.90 35.05 -2.86
CA TYR A 193 6.42 33.83 -3.51
C TYR A 193 7.94 33.87 -3.70
N ASP A 194 8.48 35.01 -4.11
CA ASP A 194 9.90 35.13 -4.46
C ASP A 194 10.77 35.10 -3.19
N GLU A 195 10.29 35.70 -2.09
CA GLU A 195 10.86 35.62 -0.76
C GLU A 195 10.89 34.17 -0.24
N TYR A 196 9.79 33.42 -0.41
CA TYR A 196 9.77 32.00 -0.08
C TYR A 196 10.80 31.21 -0.90
N MET A 197 10.98 31.51 -2.19
CA MET A 197 11.99 30.84 -3.03
C MET A 197 13.41 31.10 -2.51
N ASP A 198 13.73 32.35 -2.14
CA ASP A 198 15.04 32.72 -1.59
C ASP A 198 15.33 32.00 -0.25
N VAL A 199 14.32 31.84 0.61
CA VAL A 199 14.45 31.07 1.84
C VAL A 199 14.67 29.58 1.56
N TYR A 200 13.93 28.99 0.60
CA TYR A 200 14.16 27.61 0.17
C TYR A 200 15.58 27.40 -0.39
N GLU A 201 16.08 28.30 -1.24
CA GLU A 201 17.46 28.26 -1.73
C GLU A 201 18.48 28.28 -0.57
N THR A 202 18.21 29.08 0.46
CA THR A 202 19.03 29.11 1.68
C THR A 202 18.97 27.80 2.46
N ILE A 203 17.78 27.18 2.56
CA ILE A 203 17.59 25.85 3.15
C ILE A 203 18.42 24.81 2.38
N PHE A 204 18.36 24.81 1.05
CA PHE A 204 19.15 23.86 0.25
C PHE A 204 20.65 24.10 0.38
N ALA A 205 21.09 25.35 0.57
CA ALA A 205 22.50 25.64 0.77
C ALA A 205 23.01 25.20 2.17
N LYS A 206 22.16 25.26 3.20
CA LYS A 206 22.56 25.03 4.59
C LYS A 206 22.22 23.65 5.14
N CYS A 207 21.20 22.99 4.59
CA CYS A 207 20.64 21.74 5.08
C CYS A 207 20.58 20.66 3.98
N ASP A 208 21.69 20.41 3.31
CA ASP A 208 21.80 19.48 2.15
C ASP A 208 22.39 18.11 2.49
N LYS A 209 22.39 17.73 3.78
CA LYS A 209 22.88 16.42 4.22
C LYS A 209 21.78 15.74 5.04
N PRO A 210 21.00 14.81 4.46
CA PRO A 210 21.10 14.31 3.06
C PRO A 210 20.66 15.34 2.00
N GLU A 211 20.98 15.10 0.73
CA GLU A 211 20.70 16.02 -0.38
C GLU A 211 19.19 16.26 -0.57
N TRP A 212 18.84 17.47 -1.00
CA TRP A 212 17.48 17.80 -1.43
C TRP A 212 17.18 17.38 -2.87
N HIS A 213 16.10 16.62 -3.05
CA HIS A 213 15.56 16.35 -4.38
C HIS A 213 14.55 17.42 -4.80
N ILE A 214 14.95 18.28 -5.74
CA ILE A 214 14.08 19.30 -6.34
C ILE A 214 13.26 18.68 -7.47
N ILE A 215 11.95 18.57 -7.28
CA ILE A 215 11.04 17.86 -8.17
C ILE A 215 10.18 18.85 -8.97
N PRO A 216 10.27 18.86 -10.31
CA PRO A 216 9.36 19.63 -11.16
C PRO A 216 7.90 19.20 -10.94
N ALA A 217 7.08 20.09 -10.38
CA ALA A 217 5.80 19.75 -9.80
C ALA A 217 4.57 20.31 -10.55
N ASP A 218 4.74 21.07 -11.65
CA ASP A 218 3.61 21.69 -12.36
C ASP A 218 2.67 20.67 -13.00
N LYS A 219 3.19 19.48 -13.32
CA LYS A 219 2.41 18.37 -13.88
C LYS A 219 2.35 17.22 -12.87
N ASN A 220 1.17 17.02 -12.27
CA ASN A 220 0.94 16.01 -11.23
C ASN A 220 1.46 14.61 -11.58
N ARG A 221 1.23 14.12 -12.80
CA ARG A 221 1.70 12.79 -13.22
C ARG A 221 3.23 12.68 -13.22
N TYR A 222 3.92 13.73 -13.67
CA TYR A 222 5.38 13.76 -13.72
C TYR A 222 6.00 13.89 -12.33
N LYS A 223 5.39 14.72 -11.48
CA LYS A 223 5.78 14.85 -10.07
C LYS A 223 5.78 13.50 -9.35
N VAL A 224 4.68 12.76 -9.42
CA VAL A 224 4.56 11.45 -8.78
C VAL A 224 5.58 10.47 -9.36
N TYR A 225 5.74 10.45 -10.69
CA TYR A 225 6.76 9.64 -11.36
C TYR A 225 8.18 9.90 -10.83
N GLN A 226 8.58 11.17 -10.70
CA GLN A 226 9.91 11.53 -10.23
C GLN A 226 10.15 11.15 -8.77
N VAL A 227 9.17 11.42 -7.89
CA VAL A 227 9.27 11.00 -6.48
C VAL A 227 9.34 9.47 -6.38
N SER A 228 8.48 8.75 -7.11
CA SER A 228 8.54 7.28 -7.15
C SER A 228 9.86 6.75 -7.67
N LYS A 229 10.47 7.40 -8.66
CA LYS A 229 11.78 6.99 -9.19
C LYS A 229 12.88 7.13 -8.15
N VAL A 230 12.94 8.26 -7.44
CA VAL A 230 13.92 8.49 -6.37
C VAL A 230 13.69 7.51 -5.22
N LEU A 231 12.45 7.35 -4.76
CA LEU A 231 12.14 6.43 -3.66
C LEU A 231 12.48 4.98 -3.99
N LEU A 232 12.20 4.52 -5.22
CA LEU A 232 12.57 3.17 -5.65
C LEU A 232 14.09 2.97 -5.54
N LYS A 233 14.87 3.94 -6.01
CA LYS A 233 16.33 3.89 -5.93
C LYS A 233 16.81 3.84 -4.48
N VAL A 234 16.22 4.64 -3.59
CA VAL A 234 16.52 4.60 -2.15
C VAL A 234 16.24 3.21 -1.57
N PHE A 235 15.07 2.62 -1.85
CA PHE A 235 14.74 1.27 -1.37
C PHE A 235 15.67 0.19 -1.93
N GLU A 236 16.10 0.30 -3.19
CA GLU A 236 17.08 -0.59 -3.80
C GLU A 236 18.44 -0.50 -3.08
N ASP A 237 18.87 0.73 -2.76
CA ASP A 237 20.15 1.00 -2.09
C ASP A 237 20.16 0.60 -0.61
N MET A 238 18.98 0.58 0.03
CA MET A 238 18.84 0.05 1.38
C MET A 238 19.20 -1.44 1.46
N ASN A 239 19.25 -2.21 0.37
CA ASN A 239 19.67 -3.63 0.40
C ASN A 239 18.97 -4.45 1.51
N LEU A 240 17.64 -4.30 1.59
CA LEU A 240 16.79 -4.96 2.59
C LEU A 240 16.88 -6.48 2.47
N LYS A 241 16.86 -7.21 3.59
CA LYS A 241 16.88 -8.68 3.64
C LYS A 241 15.63 -9.21 4.35
N TRP A 242 15.16 -10.38 3.92
CA TRP A 242 14.12 -11.07 4.68
C TRP A 242 14.71 -11.61 5.99
N PRO A 243 13.97 -11.55 7.11
CA PRO A 243 14.42 -12.16 8.35
C PRO A 243 14.65 -13.66 8.11
N GLN A 244 15.76 -14.17 8.64
CA GLN A 244 16.02 -15.61 8.67
C GLN A 244 15.39 -16.19 9.93
N LEU A 245 14.95 -17.45 9.87
CA LEU A 245 14.50 -18.16 11.05
C LEU A 245 15.69 -18.35 12.00
N SER A 246 15.46 -18.22 13.30
CA SER A 246 16.43 -18.73 14.28
C SER A 246 16.49 -20.27 14.19
N PRO A 247 17.56 -20.92 14.69
CA PRO A 247 17.64 -22.39 14.70
C PRO A 247 16.42 -23.07 15.35
N ASP A 248 15.90 -22.48 16.43
CA ASP A 248 14.71 -22.98 17.12
C ASP A 248 13.44 -22.83 16.26
N GLN A 249 13.29 -21.68 15.60
CA GLN A 249 12.19 -21.42 14.68
C GLN A 249 12.26 -22.30 13.44
N GLU A 250 13.47 -22.58 12.94
CA GLU A 250 13.68 -23.47 11.80
C GLU A 250 13.30 -24.89 12.14
N THR A 251 13.70 -25.38 13.33
CA THR A 251 13.30 -26.70 13.82
C THR A 251 11.78 -26.82 13.96
N ALA A 252 11.13 -25.82 14.58
CA ALA A 252 9.68 -25.78 14.71
C ALA A 252 8.97 -25.71 13.34
N TYR A 253 9.51 -24.92 12.41
CA TYR A 253 8.99 -24.78 11.05
C TYR A 253 9.06 -26.11 10.28
N LEU A 254 10.21 -26.81 10.33
CA LEU A 254 10.38 -28.11 9.67
C LEU A 254 9.44 -29.16 10.25
N LYS A 255 9.26 -29.18 11.58
CA LYS A 255 8.30 -30.07 12.24
C LYS A 255 6.87 -29.79 11.77
N ALA A 256 6.43 -28.53 11.83
CA ALA A 256 5.10 -28.14 11.39
C ALA A 256 4.84 -28.46 9.91
N LYS A 257 5.86 -28.27 9.06
CA LYS A 257 5.81 -28.60 7.63
C LYS A 257 5.64 -30.11 7.39
N ALA A 258 6.36 -30.94 8.16
CA ALA A 258 6.23 -32.40 8.10
C ALA A 258 4.84 -32.87 8.56
N GLU A 259 4.33 -32.33 9.67
CA GLU A 259 2.99 -32.63 10.18
C GLU A 259 1.89 -32.24 9.18
N LEU A 260 2.01 -31.07 8.54
CA LEU A 260 1.07 -30.62 7.51
C LEU A 260 1.06 -31.54 6.28
N ALA A 261 2.25 -31.97 5.83
CA ALA A 261 2.38 -32.89 4.71
C ALA A 261 1.75 -34.26 5.01
N GLN A 262 1.94 -34.78 6.24
CA GLN A 262 1.29 -36.01 6.68
C GLN A 262 -0.23 -35.86 6.69
N ARG A 263 -0.77 -34.80 7.29
CA ARG A 263 -2.22 -34.54 7.31
C ARG A 263 -2.82 -34.46 5.91
N THR A 264 -2.13 -33.79 4.99
CA THR A 264 -2.60 -33.68 3.60
C THR A 264 -2.60 -35.05 2.93
N SER A 265 -1.58 -35.88 3.17
CA SER A 265 -1.53 -37.24 2.63
C SER A 265 -2.62 -38.15 3.19
N ASP A 266 -2.96 -38.00 4.47
CA ASP A 266 -4.03 -38.77 5.11
C ASP A 266 -5.42 -38.34 4.59
N GLU A 267 -5.65 -37.04 4.41
CA GLU A 267 -6.87 -36.52 3.78
C GLU A 267 -7.04 -37.00 2.32
N GLU A 268 -5.94 -37.06 1.56
CA GLU A 268 -5.95 -37.60 0.20
C GLU A 268 -6.26 -39.10 0.18
N ARG A 269 -5.63 -39.88 1.07
CA ARG A 269 -5.92 -41.32 1.24
C ARG A 269 -7.39 -41.56 1.61
N GLU A 270 -7.94 -40.76 2.52
CA GLU A 270 -9.34 -40.82 2.93
C GLU A 270 -10.28 -40.54 1.76
N ARG A 271 -10.01 -39.49 0.98
CA ARG A 271 -10.77 -39.18 -0.24
C ARG A 271 -10.74 -40.33 -1.25
N TYR A 272 -9.59 -40.98 -1.44
CA TYR A 272 -9.48 -42.15 -2.31
C TYR A 272 -10.28 -43.34 -1.77
N ARG A 273 -10.21 -43.62 -0.46
CA ARG A 273 -10.96 -44.69 0.19
C ARG A 273 -12.46 -44.50 0.01
N MET A 274 -12.99 -43.30 0.29
CA MET A 274 -14.41 -42.99 0.12
C MET A 274 -14.86 -43.14 -1.35
N LYS A 275 -14.06 -42.68 -2.32
CA LYS A 275 -14.37 -42.89 -3.75
C LYS A 275 -14.40 -44.37 -4.12
N TRP A 276 -13.47 -45.15 -3.59
CA TRP A 276 -13.40 -46.59 -3.83
C TRP A 276 -14.59 -47.32 -3.20
N GLU A 277 -14.92 -47.03 -1.94
CA GLU A 277 -16.08 -47.56 -1.23
C GLU A 277 -17.39 -47.22 -1.95
N ALA A 278 -17.59 -45.97 -2.37
CA ALA A 278 -18.75 -45.56 -3.16
C ALA A 278 -18.85 -46.32 -4.50
N LYS A 279 -17.71 -46.61 -5.14
CA LYS A 279 -17.66 -47.43 -6.36
C LYS A 279 -18.03 -48.89 -6.08
N GLN A 280 -17.60 -49.46 -4.96
CA GLN A 280 -18.00 -50.81 -4.56
C GLN A 280 -19.49 -50.88 -4.20
N ALA A 281 -20.01 -49.91 -3.45
CA ALA A 281 -21.43 -49.82 -3.11
C ALA A 281 -22.31 -49.75 -4.36
N LYS A 282 -21.94 -48.94 -5.36
CA LYS A 282 -22.62 -48.91 -6.66
C LYS A 282 -22.60 -50.25 -7.39
N LYS A 283 -21.50 -51.00 -7.32
CA LYS A 283 -21.41 -52.35 -7.92
C LYS A 283 -22.33 -53.35 -7.21
N VAL A 284 -22.39 -53.29 -5.88
CA VAL A 284 -23.28 -54.15 -5.07
C VAL A 284 -24.73 -53.83 -5.38
N ALA A 285 -25.14 -52.56 -5.30
CA ALA A 285 -26.50 -52.13 -5.63
C ALA A 285 -26.92 -52.55 -7.06
N LYS A 286 -26.00 -52.46 -8.04
CA LYS A 286 -26.26 -52.93 -9.41
C LYS A 286 -26.44 -54.45 -9.50
N LYS A 287 -25.73 -55.23 -8.69
CA LYS A 287 -25.92 -56.69 -8.60
C LYS A 287 -27.24 -57.04 -7.94
N GLU A 288 -27.58 -56.36 -6.84
CA GLU A 288 -28.84 -56.56 -6.11
C GLU A 288 -30.05 -56.20 -6.97
N ALA A 289 -30.01 -55.07 -7.69
CA ALA A 289 -31.07 -54.69 -8.63
C ALA A 289 -31.28 -55.76 -9.72
N LYS A 290 -30.21 -56.30 -10.30
CA LYS A 290 -30.29 -57.40 -11.27
C LYS A 290 -30.87 -58.69 -10.67
N LEU A 291 -30.59 -58.98 -9.40
CA LEU A 291 -31.14 -60.14 -8.72
C LEU A 291 -32.63 -59.97 -8.45
N ALA A 292 -33.04 -58.79 -8.00
CA ALA A 292 -34.44 -58.42 -7.78
C ALA A 292 -35.26 -58.48 -9.08
N GLU A 293 -34.70 -57.98 -10.20
CA GLU A 293 -35.30 -58.07 -11.52
C GLU A 293 -35.54 -59.53 -11.95
N LYS A 294 -34.53 -60.39 -11.80
CA LYS A 294 -34.67 -61.84 -12.07
C LYS A 294 -35.71 -62.51 -11.17
N GLN A 295 -35.78 -62.13 -9.90
CA GLN A 295 -36.78 -62.65 -8.96
C GLN A 295 -38.20 -62.21 -9.35
N ALA A 296 -38.38 -60.93 -9.71
CA ALA A 296 -39.65 -60.40 -10.19
C ALA A 296 -40.11 -61.11 -11.48
N GLU A 297 -39.22 -61.34 -12.44
CA GLU A 297 -39.53 -62.12 -13.65
C GLU A 297 -39.97 -63.56 -13.31
N LYS A 298 -39.35 -64.19 -12.32
CA LYS A 298 -39.72 -65.54 -11.87
C LYS A 298 -41.11 -65.55 -11.25
N ILE A 299 -41.40 -64.59 -10.35
CA ILE A 299 -42.71 -64.43 -9.71
C ILE A 299 -43.80 -64.20 -10.77
N GLU A 300 -43.56 -63.33 -11.75
CA GLU A 300 -44.53 -63.05 -12.82
C GLU A 300 -44.78 -64.27 -13.72
N LYS A 301 -43.73 -65.06 -14.01
CA LYS A 301 -43.89 -66.35 -14.71
C LYS A 301 -44.74 -67.34 -13.92
N GLU A 302 -44.55 -67.43 -12.60
CA GLU A 302 -45.36 -68.28 -11.72
C GLU A 302 -46.82 -67.80 -11.63
N ARG A 303 -47.05 -66.49 -11.51
CA ARG A 303 -48.38 -65.88 -11.53
C ARG A 303 -49.13 -66.20 -12.83
N LYS A 304 -48.49 -66.01 -13.98
CA LYS A 304 -49.07 -66.36 -15.29
C LYS A 304 -49.40 -67.85 -15.43
N LYS A 305 -48.62 -68.74 -14.79
CA LYS A 305 -48.92 -70.18 -14.73
C LYS A 305 -50.17 -70.45 -13.89
N LEU A 306 -50.29 -69.82 -12.73
CA LEU A 306 -51.47 -69.93 -11.85
C LEU A 306 -52.74 -69.40 -12.51
N GLU A 307 -52.68 -68.23 -13.16
CA GLU A 307 -53.81 -67.66 -13.92
C GLU A 307 -54.28 -68.59 -15.04
N LYS A 308 -53.35 -69.22 -15.78
CA LYS A 308 -53.68 -70.23 -16.80
C LYS A 308 -54.34 -71.48 -16.20
N LYS A 309 -53.92 -71.90 -15.01
CA LYS A 309 -54.51 -73.04 -14.29
C LYS A 309 -55.93 -72.72 -13.82
N SER A 310 -56.14 -71.55 -13.22
CA SER A 310 -57.47 -71.06 -12.81
C SER A 310 -58.43 -70.90 -13.99
N LYS A 311 -57.98 -70.36 -15.14
CA LYS A 311 -58.80 -70.28 -16.37
C LYS A 311 -59.18 -71.65 -16.94
N LYS A 312 -58.33 -72.67 -16.77
CA LYS A 312 -58.67 -74.07 -17.13
C LYS A 312 -59.71 -74.65 -16.18
N GLU A 313 -59.61 -74.36 -14.89
CA GLU A 313 -60.57 -74.81 -13.87
C GLU A 313 -61.94 -74.13 -14.03
N GLN A 314 -61.99 -72.83 -14.34
CA GLN A 314 -63.25 -72.10 -14.61
C GLN A 314 -63.95 -72.53 -15.90
N LYS A 315 -63.21 -72.93 -16.94
CA LYS A 315 -63.78 -73.51 -18.17
C LYS A 315 -64.39 -74.91 -17.96
N ASN A 316 -64.07 -75.56 -16.86
CA ASN A 316 -64.57 -76.88 -16.50
C ASN A 316 -65.75 -76.83 -15.51
N ILE A 317 -66.38 -75.66 -15.33
CA ILE A 317 -67.65 -75.55 -14.62
C ILE A 317 -68.77 -75.76 -15.64
N PRO A 318 -69.44 -76.93 -15.70
CA PRO A 318 -70.61 -77.11 -16.54
C PRO A 318 -71.76 -76.35 -15.88
N TYR A 319 -72.34 -75.38 -16.59
CA TYR A 319 -73.61 -74.75 -16.21
C TYR A 319 -74.69 -75.85 -16.08
N LYS A 320 -75.00 -76.24 -14.84
CA LYS A 320 -76.18 -77.03 -14.50
C LYS A 320 -77.34 -76.08 -14.15
N ILE A 321 -78.21 -75.88 -15.16
CA ILE A 321 -79.69 -75.87 -15.16
C ILE A 321 -80.45 -75.31 -13.93
N GLN A 322 -81.37 -74.36 -14.15
CA GLN A 322 -82.84 -74.40 -13.86
C GLN A 322 -83.44 -73.00 -14.15
N LYS A 323 -84.41 -72.88 -15.08
CA LYS A 323 -85.88 -73.03 -14.93
C LYS A 323 -86.50 -72.02 -13.97
#